data_AF-A0A7Y2KG80-F1
#
_entry.id   AF-A0A7Y2KG80-F1
#
_cell.length_a   1.000
_cell.length_b   1.000
_cell.length_c   1.000
_cell.angle_alpha   90.00
_cell.angle_beta   90.00
_cell.angle_gamma   90.00
#
_symmetry.space_group_name_H-M   'P 1'
#
loop_
_entity.id
_entity.type
_entity.pdbx_description
1 polymer ?
#
loop_
_entity_poly.entity_id
_entity_poly.type
_entity_poly.pdbx_seq_one_letter_code
_entity_poly.pdbx_strand_id
1 'polypeptide(L)'
;MRRNPHFQFRRRNNLVNPKFQGRAAILIIAVVLAAGALVGLLLFRDIRQALGDASASGHFGFPTPFRIVSGILVRHLLALFALVFAGGSLAFVWYVRRTRLGISRLTEAFEAAEKGDLSSPSNVRGFKEFVDFGAEIDEVRSYTLDLIGEVRGEAEAMRASDLSQEEFEKRWEVLKEKIGRIVP
;
A
#
# COMPACT_ATOMS: atom_id res chain seq x y z
N MET A 1 -8.88 34.76 -6.86
CA MET A 1 -8.94 33.68 -7.86
C MET A 1 -8.64 32.35 -7.17
N ARG A 2 -9.67 31.64 -6.69
CA ARG A 2 -9.52 30.30 -6.11
C ARG A 2 -9.72 29.28 -7.24
N ARG A 3 -8.69 28.46 -7.49
CA ARG A 3 -8.74 27.40 -8.51
C ARG A 3 -9.75 26.34 -8.06
N ASN A 4 -10.77 26.10 -8.88
CA ASN A 4 -11.57 24.88 -8.80
C ASN A 4 -10.61 23.69 -8.88
N PRO A 5 -10.62 22.75 -7.90
CA PRO A 5 -9.92 21.50 -8.08
C PRO A 5 -10.65 20.69 -9.15
N HIS A 6 -10.09 20.68 -10.37
CA HIS A 6 -10.53 19.76 -11.40
C HIS A 6 -10.15 18.34 -10.99
N PHE A 7 -11.05 17.64 -10.30
CA PHE A 7 -10.93 16.21 -10.05
C PHE A 7 -11.17 15.45 -11.36
N GLN A 8 -10.14 15.34 -12.18
CA GLN A 8 -10.14 14.37 -13.27
C GLN A 8 -10.00 12.98 -12.67
N PHE A 9 -11.12 12.36 -12.30
CA PHE A 9 -11.21 10.92 -12.09
C PHE A 9 -10.98 10.23 -13.43
N ARG A 10 -9.71 10.13 -13.82
CA ARG A 10 -9.27 9.35 -14.97
C ARG A 10 -9.55 7.88 -14.62
N ARG A 11 -10.73 7.38 -15.01
CA ARG A 11 -11.06 5.95 -15.05
C ARG A 11 -10.04 5.23 -15.93
N ARG A 12 -8.90 4.89 -15.36
CA ARG A 12 -7.96 3.94 -15.95
C ARG A 12 -8.37 2.58 -15.41
N ASN A 13 -9.14 1.85 -16.21
CA ASN A 13 -9.29 0.40 -16.09
C ASN A 13 -7.92 -0.26 -16.33
N ASN A 14 -7.06 -0.23 -15.32
CA ASN A 14 -5.92 -1.14 -15.21
C ASN A 14 -6.26 -2.09 -14.07
N LEU A 15 -6.90 -3.20 -14.41
CA LEU A 15 -7.19 -4.32 -13.50
C LEU A 15 -5.94 -4.92 -12.85
N VAL A 16 -4.74 -4.44 -13.19
CA VAL A 16 -3.48 -4.77 -12.53
C VAL A 16 -2.62 -3.51 -12.54
N ASN A 17 -2.37 -2.90 -11.38
CA ASN A 17 -1.42 -1.79 -11.28
C ASN A 17 0.01 -2.38 -11.24
N PRO A 18 0.82 -2.27 -12.31
CA PRO A 18 2.14 -2.90 -12.39
C PRO A 18 3.10 -2.38 -11.30
N LYS A 19 2.84 -1.18 -10.75
CA LYS A 19 3.63 -0.61 -9.66
C LYS A 19 3.50 -1.39 -8.34
N PHE A 20 2.32 -1.94 -8.06
CA PHE A 20 2.08 -2.77 -6.87
C PHE A 20 2.80 -4.12 -6.97
N GLN A 21 2.79 -4.75 -8.15
CA GLN A 21 3.53 -5.99 -8.41
C GLN A 21 5.05 -5.77 -8.39
N GLY A 22 5.54 -4.64 -8.92
CA GLY A 22 6.97 -4.33 -8.97
C GLY A 22 7.63 -4.34 -7.59
N ARG A 23 7.01 -3.70 -6.58
CA ARG A 23 7.58 -3.66 -5.22
C ARG A 23 7.56 -5.02 -4.52
N ALA A 24 6.47 -5.77 -4.66
CA ALA A 24 6.39 -7.12 -4.10
C ALA A 24 7.40 -8.06 -4.78
N ALA A 25 7.54 -7.98 -6.10
CA ALA A 25 8.52 -8.75 -6.86
C ALA A 25 9.95 -8.39 -6.47
N ILE A 26 10.29 -7.11 -6.31
CA ILE A 26 11.62 -6.67 -5.85
C ILE A 26 11.93 -7.24 -4.46
N LEU A 27 10.97 -7.24 -3.53
CA LEU A 27 11.14 -7.83 -2.20
C LEU A 27 11.41 -9.34 -2.27
N ILE A 28 10.64 -10.07 -3.09
CA ILE A 28 10.83 -11.51 -3.27
C ILE A 28 12.20 -11.78 -3.90
N ILE A 29 12.59 -11.02 -4.94
CA ILE A 29 13.91 -11.14 -5.59
C ILE A 29 15.02 -10.87 -4.58
N ALA A 30 14.90 -9.83 -3.76
CA ALA A 30 15.89 -9.49 -2.74
C ALA A 30 16.06 -10.61 -1.70
N VAL A 31 14.95 -11.21 -1.24
CA VAL A 31 14.98 -12.36 -0.32
C VAL A 31 15.65 -13.56 -0.98
N VAL A 32 15.32 -13.86 -2.24
CA VAL A 32 15.93 -14.97 -2.99
C VAL A 32 17.43 -14.76 -3.19
N LEU A 33 17.85 -13.55 -3.58
CA LEU A 33 19.26 -13.22 -3.78
C LEU A 33 20.06 -13.27 -2.47
N ALA A 34 19.52 -12.74 -1.37
CA ALA A 34 20.17 -12.77 -0.07
C ALA A 34 20.31 -14.20 0.46
N ALA A 35 19.24 -15.00 0.37
CA ALA A 35 19.25 -16.41 0.73
C ALA A 35 20.24 -17.21 -0.11
N GLY A 36 20.22 -17.00 -1.43
CA GLY A 36 21.11 -17.64 -2.38
C GLY A 36 22.59 -17.31 -2.14
N ALA A 37 22.90 -16.04 -1.90
CA ALA A 37 24.27 -15.60 -1.61
C ALA A 37 24.79 -16.20 -0.30
N LEU A 38 23.98 -16.18 0.76
CA LEU A 38 24.36 -16.74 2.06
C LEU A 38 24.63 -18.25 1.95
N VAL A 39 23.70 -19.00 1.37
CA VAL A 39 23.86 -20.45 1.24
C VAL A 39 24.99 -20.80 0.27
N GLY A 40 25.17 -20.04 -0.82
CA GLY A 40 26.28 -20.24 -1.76
C GLY A 40 27.65 -20.07 -1.09
N LEU A 41 27.79 -19.07 -0.21
CA LEU A 41 29.04 -18.83 0.52
C LEU A 41 29.34 -19.96 1.52
N LEU A 42 28.33 -20.40 2.27
CA LEU A 42 28.45 -21.53 3.20
C LEU A 42 28.77 -22.84 2.45
N LEU A 43 28.08 -23.09 1.35
CA LEU A 43 28.31 -24.26 0.51
C LEU A 43 29.75 -24.27 -0.03
N PHE A 44 30.23 -23.13 -0.53
CA PHE A 44 31.60 -23.03 -1.05
C PHE A 44 32.64 -23.29 0.04
N ARG A 45 32.43 -22.74 1.24
CA ARG A 45 33.32 -22.96 2.39
C ARG A 45 33.36 -24.44 2.78
N ASP A 46 32.19 -25.05 2.93
CA ASP A 46 32.06 -26.42 3.44
C ASP A 46 32.54 -27.45 2.38
N ILE A 47 32.31 -27.21 1.08
CA ILE A 47 32.88 -28.02 -0.01
C ILE A 47 34.41 -27.91 -0.02
N ARG A 48 34.95 -26.69 0.09
CA ARG A 48 36.40 -26.47 0.08
C ARG A 48 37.08 -27.16 1.27
N GLN A 49 36.45 -27.11 2.44
CA GLN A 49 36.94 -27.80 3.63
C GLN A 49 36.87 -29.33 3.45
N ALA A 50 35.73 -29.87 3.00
CA ALA A 50 35.58 -31.32 2.80
C ALA A 50 36.55 -31.88 1.75
N LEU A 51 36.81 -31.15 0.66
CA LEU A 51 37.81 -31.53 -0.34
C LEU A 51 39.24 -31.40 0.20
N GLY A 52 39.53 -30.37 1.01
CA GLY A 52 40.80 -30.20 1.69
C GLY A 52 41.11 -31.36 2.63
N ASP A 53 40.16 -31.72 3.49
CA ASP A 53 40.28 -32.83 4.43
C ASP A 53 40.43 -34.18 3.70
N ALA A 54 39.70 -34.38 2.60
CA ALA A 54 39.83 -35.56 1.74
C ALA A 54 41.20 -35.64 1.04
N SER A 55 41.79 -34.50 0.66
CA SER A 55 43.12 -34.46 0.06
C SER A 55 44.25 -34.73 1.07
N ALA A 56 44.07 -34.30 2.32
CA ALA A 56 45.03 -34.49 3.41
C ALA A 56 45.03 -35.91 3.98
N SER A 57 43.92 -36.65 3.84
CA SER A 57 43.76 -38.02 4.36
C SER A 57 44.43 -39.11 3.52
N GLY A 58 45.15 -38.73 2.46
CA GLY A 58 46.22 -39.53 1.86
C GLY A 58 45.76 -40.72 1.02
N HIS A 59 45.02 -41.69 1.55
CA HIS A 59 44.75 -42.97 0.89
C HIS A 59 43.42 -43.57 1.36
N PHE A 60 42.34 -43.49 0.58
CA PHE A 60 41.31 -44.54 0.49
C PHE A 60 40.55 -44.38 -0.84
N GLY A 61 40.25 -45.48 -1.52
CA GLY A 61 39.60 -45.48 -2.82
C GLY A 61 38.27 -44.73 -2.79
N PHE A 62 38.25 -43.51 -3.32
CA PHE A 62 37.03 -42.72 -3.43
C PHE A 62 36.25 -43.18 -4.66
N PRO A 63 35.04 -43.76 -4.50
CA PRO A 63 34.14 -43.94 -5.63
C PRO A 63 33.52 -42.57 -5.92
N THR A 64 34.28 -41.73 -6.63
CA THR A 64 33.96 -40.38 -7.14
C THR A 64 33.78 -39.25 -6.10
N PRO A 65 34.29 -38.03 -6.37
CA PRO A 65 34.14 -36.83 -5.51
C PRO A 65 32.68 -36.49 -5.17
N PHE A 66 31.76 -36.92 -6.04
CA PHE A 66 30.33 -36.71 -5.90
C PHE A 66 29.75 -37.31 -4.61
N ARG A 67 30.24 -38.47 -4.14
CA ARG A 67 29.75 -39.08 -2.90
C ARG A 67 30.14 -38.32 -1.64
N ILE A 68 31.26 -37.59 -1.68
CA ILE A 68 31.74 -36.76 -0.57
C ILE A 68 30.90 -35.49 -0.47
N VAL A 69 30.60 -34.88 -1.62
CA VAL A 69 29.94 -33.58 -1.68
C VAL A 69 28.41 -33.69 -1.66
N SER A 70 27.82 -34.80 -2.10
CA SER A 70 26.35 -34.94 -2.26
C SER A 70 25.58 -34.69 -0.96
N GLY A 71 26.05 -35.20 0.18
CA GLY A 71 25.40 -34.99 1.48
C GLY A 71 25.41 -33.52 1.91
N ILE A 72 26.53 -32.82 1.66
CA ILE A 72 26.67 -31.38 1.92
C ILE A 72 25.76 -30.59 0.97
N LEU A 73 25.73 -30.98 -0.32
CA LEU A 73 24.93 -30.34 -1.35
C LEU A 73 23.43 -30.44 -1.04
N VAL A 74 22.94 -31.62 -0.66
CA VAL A 74 21.52 -31.86 -0.32
C VAL A 74 21.11 -31.05 0.90
N ARG A 75 21.94 -31.01 1.96
CA ARG A 75 21.64 -30.22 3.17
C ARG A 75 21.54 -28.74 2.87
N HIS A 76 22.48 -28.19 2.10
CA HIS A 76 22.46 -26.78 1.74
C HIS A 76 21.33 -26.45 0.76
N LEU A 77 20.99 -27.35 -0.17
CA LEU A 77 19.84 -27.17 -1.05
C LEU A 77 18.52 -27.17 -0.26
N LEU A 78 18.37 -28.06 0.71
CA LEU A 78 17.23 -28.08 1.63
C LEU A 78 17.16 -26.79 2.47
N ALA A 79 18.31 -26.32 2.98
CA ALA A 79 18.39 -25.07 3.72
C ALA A 79 18.00 -23.87 2.85
N LEU A 80 18.49 -23.80 1.61
CA LEU A 80 18.13 -22.75 0.64
C LEU A 80 16.63 -22.77 0.35
N PHE A 81 16.08 -23.95 0.05
CA PHE A 81 14.66 -24.10 -0.21
C PHE A 81 13.82 -23.64 0.99
N ALA A 82 14.15 -24.10 2.20
CA ALA A 82 13.44 -23.73 3.41
C ALA A 82 13.49 -22.22 3.68
N LEU A 83 14.67 -21.59 3.48
CA LEU A 83 14.86 -20.17 3.75
C LEU A 83 14.15 -19.29 2.71
N VAL A 84 14.23 -19.65 1.43
CA VAL A 84 13.50 -18.96 0.35
C VAL A 84 11.99 -19.14 0.53
N PHE A 85 11.53 -20.35 0.84
CA PHE A 85 10.11 -20.63 1.03
C PHE A 85 9.55 -19.89 2.24
N ALA A 86 10.21 -19.95 3.39
CA ALA A 86 9.79 -19.26 4.61
C ALA A 86 9.85 -17.73 4.45
N GLY A 87 10.95 -17.21 3.88
CA GLY A 87 11.12 -15.78 3.63
C GLY A 87 10.09 -15.24 2.62
N GLY A 88 9.87 -15.95 1.52
CA GLY A 88 8.86 -15.62 0.53
C GLY A 88 7.44 -15.66 1.10
N SER A 89 7.11 -16.69 1.89
CA SER A 89 5.82 -16.81 2.57
C SER A 89 5.59 -15.65 3.55
N LEU A 90 6.60 -15.31 4.35
CA LEU A 90 6.52 -14.19 5.29
C LEU A 90 6.34 -12.86 4.57
N ALA A 91 7.10 -12.61 3.51
CA ALA A 91 6.97 -11.41 2.68
C ALA A 91 5.58 -11.31 2.06
N PHE A 92 5.04 -12.43 1.56
CA PHE A 92 3.69 -12.50 1.01
C PHE A 92 2.62 -12.19 2.06
N VAL A 93 2.67 -12.83 3.23
CA VAL A 93 1.72 -12.57 4.33
C VAL A 93 1.79 -11.11 4.78
N TRP A 94 3.00 -10.56 4.92
CA TRP A 94 3.19 -9.15 5.28
C TRP A 94 2.58 -8.22 4.23
N TYR A 95 2.80 -8.49 2.94
CA TYR A 95 2.24 -7.73 1.83
C TYR A 95 0.71 -7.75 1.81
N VAL A 96 0.11 -8.93 1.98
CA VAL A 96 -1.36 -9.10 2.03
C VAL A 96 -1.95 -8.35 3.23
N ARG A 97 -1.36 -8.49 4.42
CA ARG A 97 -1.82 -7.79 5.63
C ARG A 97 -1.79 -6.27 5.45
N ARG A 98 -0.70 -5.74 4.89
CA ARG A 98 -0.54 -4.30 4.67
C ARG A 98 -1.52 -3.77 3.63
N THR A 99 -1.77 -4.53 2.57
CA THR A 99 -2.77 -4.21 1.55
C THR A 99 -4.19 -4.21 2.13
N ARG A 100 -4.55 -5.24 2.89
CA ARG A 100 -5.87 -5.35 3.53
C ARG A 100 -6.14 -4.21 4.50
N LEU A 101 -5.15 -3.82 5.31
CA LEU A 101 -5.27 -2.67 6.21
C LEU A 101 -5.52 -1.36 5.45
N GLY A 102 -4.78 -1.11 4.37
CA GLY A 102 -4.97 0.09 3.54
C GLY A 102 -6.36 0.14 2.91
N ILE A 103 -6.82 -0.97 2.33
CA ILE A 103 -8.15 -1.06 1.70
C ILE A 103 -9.27 -0.91 2.73
N SER A 104 -9.19 -1.60 3.89
CA SER A 104 -10.22 -1.51 4.95
C SER A 104 -10.46 -0.07 5.38
N ARG A 105 -9.38 0.70 5.59
CA ARG A 105 -9.47 2.11 5.99
C ARG A 105 -10.09 3.00 4.92
N LEU A 106 -9.76 2.75 3.66
CA LEU A 106 -10.40 3.46 2.55
C LEU A 106 -11.90 3.16 2.48
N THR A 107 -12.27 1.89 2.61
CA THR A 107 -13.68 1.48 2.61
C THR A 107 -14.44 2.08 3.79
N GLU A 108 -13.87 2.06 5.00
CA GLU A 108 -14.43 2.71 6.19
C GLU A 108 -14.66 4.20 5.96
N ALA A 109 -13.71 4.91 5.34
CA ALA A 109 -13.83 6.33 5.04
C ALA A 109 -14.96 6.62 4.03
N PHE A 110 -15.10 5.79 2.99
CA PHE A 110 -16.20 5.94 2.04
C PHE A 110 -17.56 5.62 2.66
N GLU A 111 -17.64 4.59 3.50
CA GLU A 111 -18.89 4.22 4.19
C GLU A 111 -19.32 5.32 5.18
N ALA A 112 -18.37 5.94 5.88
CA ALA A 112 -18.64 7.09 6.74
C ALA A 112 -19.18 8.28 5.93
N ALA A 113 -18.52 8.60 4.80
CA ALA A 113 -18.95 9.67 3.91
C ALA A 113 -20.34 9.42 3.30
N GLU A 114 -20.65 8.17 2.92
CA GLU A 114 -21.98 7.76 2.42
C GLU A 114 -23.07 7.98 3.48
N LYS A 115 -22.76 7.72 4.75
CA LYS A 115 -23.65 8.00 5.89
C LYS A 115 -23.72 9.49 6.26
N GLY A 116 -23.02 10.36 5.53
CA GLY A 116 -22.95 11.79 5.78
C GLY A 116 -21.99 12.20 6.90
N ASP A 117 -21.18 11.27 7.43
CA ASP A 117 -20.16 11.58 8.41
C ASP A 117 -18.85 11.97 7.72
N LEU A 118 -18.61 13.28 7.65
CA LEU A 118 -17.38 13.88 7.13
C LEU A 118 -16.42 14.33 8.25
N SER A 119 -16.76 14.08 9.51
CA SER A 119 -16.05 14.65 10.67
C SER A 119 -14.61 14.15 10.80
N SER A 120 -14.37 12.89 10.41
CA SER A 120 -13.10 12.21 10.66
C SER A 120 -12.27 12.01 9.39
N PRO A 121 -10.95 12.25 9.45
CA PRO A 121 -10.07 11.96 8.32
C PRO A 121 -9.94 10.45 8.09
N SER A 122 -9.62 10.09 6.86
CA SER A 122 -9.44 8.71 6.41
C SER A 122 -8.35 7.96 7.18
N ASN A 123 -7.31 8.68 7.64
CA ASN A 123 -6.15 8.16 8.40
C ASN A 123 -5.56 6.87 7.77
N VAL A 124 -5.53 6.83 6.44
CA VAL A 124 -5.08 5.67 5.69
C VAL A 124 -3.58 5.47 5.92
N ARG A 125 -3.20 4.22 6.22
CA ARG A 125 -1.80 3.82 6.44
C ARG A 125 -1.48 2.65 5.52
N GLY A 126 -0.21 2.54 5.13
CA GLY A 126 0.26 1.37 4.39
C GLY A 126 1.24 1.74 3.31
N PHE A 127 0.96 1.30 2.09
CA PHE A 127 1.74 1.70 0.92
C PHE A 127 1.47 3.16 0.56
N LYS A 128 2.46 3.82 -0.03
CA LYS A 128 2.39 5.24 -0.38
C LYS A 128 1.14 5.54 -1.22
N GLU A 129 0.80 4.65 -2.13
CA GLU A 129 -0.35 4.77 -3.02
C GLU A 129 -1.68 4.83 -2.25
N PHE A 130 -1.81 4.08 -1.16
CA PHE A 130 -3.01 4.16 -0.31
C PHE A 130 -3.03 5.45 0.52
N VAL A 131 -1.87 5.89 1.00
CA VAL A 131 -1.74 7.15 1.75
C VAL A 131 -2.05 8.35 0.86
N ASP A 132 -1.51 8.37 -0.36
CA ASP A 132 -1.75 9.44 -1.35
C ASP A 132 -3.24 9.49 -1.70
N PHE A 133 -3.87 8.35 -1.95
CA PHE A 133 -5.31 8.29 -2.24
C PHE A 133 -6.18 8.68 -1.03
N GLY A 134 -5.79 8.29 0.19
CA GLY A 134 -6.45 8.75 1.41
C GLY A 134 -6.36 10.26 1.59
N ALA A 135 -5.22 10.87 1.25
CA ALA A 135 -5.04 12.31 1.29
C ALA A 135 -5.94 13.04 0.26
N GLU A 136 -6.12 12.48 -0.94
CA GLU A 136 -7.07 13.01 -1.93
C GLU A 136 -8.52 12.98 -1.40
N ILE A 137 -8.93 11.88 -0.75
CA ILE A 137 -10.24 11.79 -0.10
C ILE A 137 -10.37 12.84 1.01
N ASP A 138 -9.34 13.02 1.83
CA ASP A 138 -9.34 13.98 2.92
C ASP A 138 -9.38 15.44 2.43
N GLU A 139 -8.79 15.73 1.27
CA GLU A 139 -8.89 17.04 0.60
C GLU A 139 -10.33 17.32 0.15
N VAL A 140 -10.97 16.35 -0.52
CA VAL A 140 -12.39 16.45 -0.93
C VAL A 140 -13.28 16.63 0.29
N ARG A 141 -13.07 15.83 1.34
CA ARG A 141 -13.81 15.93 2.62
C ARG A 141 -13.70 17.32 3.23
N SER A 142 -12.48 17.87 3.33
CA SER A 142 -12.26 19.21 3.88
C SER A 142 -12.96 20.28 3.03
N TYR A 143 -12.86 20.18 1.71
CA TYR A 143 -13.51 21.10 0.80
C TYR A 143 -15.05 21.07 0.93
N THR A 144 -15.64 19.89 1.05
CA THR A 144 -17.09 19.73 1.29
C THR A 144 -17.52 20.32 2.63
N LEU A 145 -16.74 20.12 3.70
CA LEU A 145 -17.01 20.71 5.01
C LEU A 145 -16.94 22.25 4.97
N ASP A 146 -15.98 22.82 4.25
CA ASP A 146 -15.86 24.27 4.08
C ASP A 146 -17.08 24.86 3.36
N LEU A 147 -17.55 24.21 2.29
CA LEU A 147 -18.77 24.61 1.58
C LEU A 147 -20.01 24.54 2.47
N ILE A 148 -20.15 23.48 3.27
CA ILE A 148 -21.25 23.34 4.25
C ILE A 148 -21.17 24.48 5.28
N GLY A 149 -19.97 24.81 5.76
CA GLY A 149 -19.74 25.92 6.67
C GLY A 149 -20.14 27.27 6.07
N GLU A 150 -19.81 27.51 4.80
CA GLU A 150 -20.21 28.72 4.07
C GLU A 150 -21.75 28.83 3.97
N VAL A 151 -22.41 27.76 3.50
CA VAL A 151 -23.88 27.72 3.39
C VAL A 151 -24.55 27.95 4.74
N ARG A 152 -24.03 27.31 5.80
CA ARG A 152 -24.56 27.48 7.16
C ARG A 152 -24.39 28.92 7.65
N GLY A 153 -23.22 29.52 7.43
CA GLY A 153 -22.95 30.91 7.81
C GLY A 153 -23.87 31.89 7.08
N GLU A 154 -24.13 31.67 5.79
CA GLU A 154 -25.08 32.50 5.03
C GLU A 154 -26.52 32.31 5.48
N ALA A 155 -26.94 31.08 5.78
CA ALA A 155 -28.27 30.80 6.32
C ALA A 155 -28.48 31.47 7.69
N GLU A 156 -27.48 31.39 8.57
CA GLU A 156 -27.50 32.04 9.89
C GLU A 156 -27.52 33.57 9.76
N ALA A 157 -26.73 34.15 8.85
CA ALA A 157 -26.73 35.58 8.58
C ALA A 157 -28.08 36.06 8.02
N MET A 158 -28.71 35.30 7.11
CA MET A 158 -30.05 35.59 6.61
C MET A 158 -31.09 35.53 7.72
N ARG A 159 -31.01 34.55 8.63
CA ARG A 159 -31.93 34.39 9.76
C ARG A 159 -31.80 35.50 10.79
N ALA A 160 -30.60 36.02 11.00
CA ALA A 160 -30.31 37.07 11.99
C ALA A 160 -30.56 38.50 11.46
N SER A 161 -30.79 38.66 10.16
CA SER A 161 -31.00 39.96 9.52
C SER A 161 -32.50 40.26 9.34
N ASP A 162 -32.92 41.49 9.65
CA ASP A 162 -34.24 42.01 9.27
C ASP A 162 -34.24 42.37 7.78
N LEU A 163 -34.36 41.35 6.93
CA LEU A 163 -34.42 41.51 5.47
C LEU A 163 -35.85 41.78 5.02
N SER A 164 -36.00 42.61 3.98
CA SER A 164 -37.27 42.69 3.26
C SER A 164 -37.55 41.37 2.53
N GLN A 165 -38.81 41.09 2.22
CA GLN A 165 -39.20 39.83 1.57
C GLN A 165 -38.50 39.63 0.20
N GLU A 166 -38.38 40.68 -0.60
CA GLU A 166 -37.68 40.63 -1.89
C GLU A 166 -36.18 40.33 -1.74
N GLU A 167 -35.53 40.92 -0.75
CA GLU A 167 -34.10 40.66 -0.48
C GLU A 167 -33.87 39.25 0.06
N PHE A 168 -34.79 38.75 0.89
CA PHE A 168 -34.75 37.38 1.37
C PHE A 168 -34.86 36.38 0.22
N GLU A 169 -35.85 36.54 -0.66
CA GLU A 169 -36.06 35.65 -1.82
C GLU A 169 -34.84 35.64 -2.75
N LYS A 170 -34.27 36.82 -3.04
CA LYS A 170 -33.06 36.91 -3.87
C LYS A 170 -31.87 36.17 -3.25
N ARG A 171 -31.63 36.33 -1.95
CA ARG A 171 -30.54 35.63 -1.25
C ARG A 171 -30.81 34.14 -1.11
N TRP A 172 -32.07 33.75 -0.95
CA TRP A 172 -32.50 32.36 -0.88
C TRP A 172 -32.22 31.58 -2.17
N GLU A 173 -32.48 32.19 -3.34
CA GLU A 173 -32.14 31.57 -4.62
C GLU A 173 -30.63 31.36 -4.81
N VAL A 174 -29.80 32.34 -4.40
CA VAL A 174 -28.34 32.19 -4.41
C VAL A 174 -27.89 31.07 -3.48
N LEU A 175 -28.50 30.98 -2.29
CA LEU A 175 -28.17 29.93 -1.32
C LEU A 175 -28.56 28.53 -1.83
N LYS A 176 -29.72 28.39 -2.49
CA LYS A 176 -30.10 27.14 -3.17
C LYS A 176 -29.09 26.73 -4.23
N GLU A 177 -28.61 27.68 -5.04
CA GLU A 177 -27.59 27.40 -6.05
C GLU A 177 -26.29 26.88 -5.40
N LYS A 178 -25.88 27.46 -4.27
CA LYS A 178 -24.72 27.00 -3.50
C LYS A 178 -24.92 25.63 -2.88
N ILE A 179 -26.10 25.34 -2.32
CA ILE A 179 -26.46 24.01 -1.81
C ILE A 179 -26.37 22.98 -2.94
N GLY A 180 -26.84 23.31 -4.14
CA GLY A 180 -26.72 22.45 -5.32
C GLY A 180 -25.27 22.14 -5.74
N ARG A 181 -24.28 22.92 -5.30
CA ARG A 181 -22.85 22.64 -5.56
C ARG A 181 -22.22 21.66 -4.56
N ILE A 182 -22.87 21.42 -3.42
CA ILE A 182 -22.40 20.47 -2.39
C ILE A 182 -22.78 19.04 -2.77
N VAL A 183 -23.96 18.86 -3.38
CA VAL A 183 -24.49 17.57 -3.81
C VAL A 183 -24.65 17.60 -5.35
N PRO A 184 -23.61 17.21 -6.11
CA PRO A 184 -23.73 17.01 -7.55
C PRO A 184 -24.51 15.73 -7.91
#